data_AF-A0A4V3MS31-F1
#
_entry.id   AF-A0A4V3MS31-F1
#
_cell.length_a   1.000
_cell.length_b   1.000
_cell.length_c   1.000
_cell.angle_alpha   90.00
_cell.angle_beta   90.00
_cell.angle_gamma   90.00
#
_symmetry.space_group_name_H-M   'P 1'
#
loop_
_entity.id
_entity.type
_entity.pdbx_description
1 polymer ?
#
loop_
_entity_poly.entity_id
_entity_poly.type
_entity_poly.pdbx_seq_one_letter_code
_entity_poly.pdbx_strand_id
1 'polypeptide(L)'
;SLWNGFGGFDGDGRHYVTRLTGRRTTPQPWINVISNASFGFHVSAEGAGFTWSRNSRDYQLTPWSNDPVSNRPGEGIYIFDHVSGKAFSPMAAVVRDASMT
;
A
#
# COMPACT_ATOMS: atom_id res chain seq x y z
N SER A 1 2.12 16.74 -17.06
CA SER A 1 2.59 16.28 -15.75
C SER A 1 3.96 15.61 -15.92
N LEU A 2 4.83 15.69 -14.91
CA LEU A 2 6.09 14.95 -14.89
C LEU A 2 5.79 13.49 -14.51
N TRP A 3 6.00 12.55 -15.44
CA TRP A 3 5.67 11.14 -15.29
C TRP A 3 6.93 10.28 -15.41
N ASN A 4 7.20 9.40 -14.44
CA ASN A 4 8.40 8.56 -14.42
C ASN A 4 8.14 7.09 -14.81
N GLY A 5 6.97 6.81 -15.38
CA GLY A 5 6.55 5.46 -15.75
C GLY A 5 5.76 4.74 -14.66
N PHE A 6 5.92 5.07 -13.38
CA PHE A 6 5.16 4.49 -12.26
C PHE A 6 4.21 5.50 -11.61
N GLY A 7 4.58 6.78 -11.61
CA GLY A 7 3.82 7.83 -10.97
C GLY A 7 4.21 9.22 -11.44
N GLY A 8 3.46 10.22 -10.96
CA GLY A 8 3.72 11.63 -11.23
C GLY A 8 2.88 12.55 -10.37
N PHE A 9 3.34 13.80 -10.22
CA PHE A 9 2.54 14.84 -9.60
C PHE A 9 1.33 15.19 -10.49
N ASP A 10 0.18 15.36 -9.86
CA ASP A 10 -1.10 15.68 -10.52
C ASP A 10 -1.72 16.97 -9.97
N GLY A 11 -2.59 17.60 -10.78
CA GLY A 11 -3.29 18.84 -10.43
C GLY A 11 -2.33 19.98 -10.07
N ASP A 12 -2.49 20.51 -8.86
CA ASP A 12 -1.66 21.58 -8.30
C ASP A 12 -0.33 21.10 -7.70
N GLY A 13 0.02 19.83 -7.90
CA GLY A 13 1.28 19.25 -7.46
C GLY A 13 1.32 18.88 -5.97
N ARG A 14 0.21 18.97 -5.24
CA ARG A 14 0.13 18.51 -3.84
C ARG A 14 -0.09 17.01 -3.69
N HIS A 15 -0.40 16.31 -4.77
CA HIS A 15 -0.60 14.86 -4.76
C HIS A 15 0.31 14.18 -5.77
N TYR A 16 0.93 13.09 -5.34
CA TYR A 16 1.65 12.17 -6.22
C TYR A 16 0.76 10.96 -6.50
N VAL A 17 0.45 10.73 -7.77
CA VAL A 17 -0.40 9.62 -8.20
C VAL A 17 0.48 8.49 -8.70
N THR A 18 0.41 7.34 -8.04
CA THR A 18 1.06 6.09 -8.50
C THR A 18 0.04 5.25 -9.27
N ARG A 19 0.41 4.77 -10.47
CA ARG A 19 -0.42 3.86 -11.28
C ARG A 19 0.35 2.57 -11.52
N LEU A 20 -0.12 1.50 -10.90
CA LEU A 20 0.43 0.15 -11.06
C LEU A 20 -0.63 -0.71 -11.75
N THR A 21 -0.24 -1.41 -12.82
CA THR A 21 -1.13 -2.33 -13.54
C THR A 21 -0.51 -3.73 -13.57
N GLY A 22 -1.37 -4.75 -13.56
CA GLY A 22 -0.96 -6.14 -13.61
C GLY A 22 0.07 -6.50 -12.54
N ARG A 23 1.25 -6.96 -12.96
CA ARG A 23 2.35 -7.40 -12.08
C ARG A 23 3.35 -6.31 -11.73
N ARG A 24 3.12 -5.06 -12.15
CA ARG A 24 4.06 -3.97 -11.92
C ARG A 24 4.06 -3.53 -10.45
N THR A 25 5.24 -3.35 -9.90
CA THR A 25 5.52 -2.80 -8.56
C THR A 25 6.44 -1.61 -8.70
N THR A 26 6.51 -0.73 -7.70
CA THR A 26 7.54 0.32 -7.70
C THR A 26 8.94 -0.31 -7.57
N PRO A 27 10.01 0.35 -8.06
CA PRO A 27 11.38 -0.19 -7.97
C PRO A 27 11.87 -0.39 -6.53
N GLN A 28 11.34 0.42 -5.61
CA GLN A 28 11.51 0.36 -4.17
C GLN A 28 10.16 0.69 -3.52
N PRO A 29 9.90 0.28 -2.26
CA PRO A 29 8.66 0.63 -1.58
C PRO A 29 8.48 2.15 -1.53
N TRP A 30 7.46 2.64 -2.24
CA TRP A 30 7.03 4.03 -2.10
C TRP A 30 5.91 4.05 -1.10
N ILE A 31 6.09 4.78 -0.01
CA ILE A 31 5.10 4.87 1.07
C ILE A 31 4.56 6.28 1.20
N ASN A 32 3.36 6.36 1.76
CA ASN A 32 2.88 7.57 2.39
C ASN A 32 2.77 7.34 3.90
N VAL A 33 3.07 8.37 4.70
CA VAL A 33 2.96 8.36 6.16
C VAL A 33 1.86 9.31 6.57
N ILE A 34 0.87 8.81 7.30
CA ILE A 34 -0.23 9.60 7.84
C ILE A 34 -0.17 9.48 9.35
N SER A 35 0.00 10.60 10.05
CA SER A 35 0.11 10.57 11.50
C SER A 35 -0.45 11.83 12.16
N ASN A 36 -0.75 11.69 13.45
CA ASN A 36 -1.02 12.76 14.39
C ASN A 36 -0.28 12.47 15.71
N ALA A 37 -0.54 13.25 16.76
CA ALA A 37 0.14 13.11 18.04
C ALA A 37 -0.07 11.75 18.75
N SER A 38 -1.15 11.03 18.42
CA SER A 38 -1.54 9.80 19.11
C SER A 38 -1.44 8.54 18.25
N PHE A 39 -1.61 8.64 16.93
CA PHE A 39 -1.59 7.49 16.02
C PHE A 39 -0.88 7.84 14.72
N GLY A 40 -0.38 6.82 14.06
CA GLY A 40 0.03 6.92 12.68
C GLY A 40 -0.02 5.57 11.97
N PHE A 41 -0.01 5.65 10.66
CA PHE A 41 0.22 4.50 9.80
C PHE A 41 1.06 4.92 8.61
N HIS A 42 1.72 3.94 8.00
CA HIS A 42 2.17 4.09 6.63
C HIS A 42 1.49 3.06 5.73
N VAL A 43 1.47 3.36 4.44
CA VAL A 43 0.96 2.45 3.41
C VAL A 43 1.84 2.54 2.18
N SER A 44 2.24 1.39 1.62
CA SER A 44 2.98 1.34 0.36
C SER A 44 2.06 1.55 -0.85
N ALA A 45 2.65 1.84 -2.01
CA ALA A 45 1.92 1.96 -3.28
C ALA A 45 1.07 0.71 -3.61
N GLU A 46 1.53 -0.48 -3.22
CA GLU A 46 0.80 -1.74 -3.36
C GLU A 46 -0.21 -2.01 -2.22
N GLY A 47 -0.28 -1.17 -1.19
CA GLY A 47 -1.25 -1.28 -0.10
C GLY A 47 -0.78 -2.08 1.11
N ALA A 48 0.53 -2.32 1.29
CA ALA A 48 1.03 -2.91 2.53
C ALA A 48 0.99 -1.86 3.65
N GLY A 49 0.16 -2.10 4.67
CA GLY A 49 -0.04 -1.20 5.80
C GLY A 49 0.76 -1.58 7.05
N PHE A 50 1.04 -0.58 7.87
CA PHE A 50 1.59 -0.71 9.22
C PHE A 50 1.09 0.44 10.10
N THR A 51 0.50 0.12 11.24
CA THR A 51 -0.18 1.06 12.13
C THR A 51 0.44 1.01 13.53
N TRP A 52 0.56 2.18 14.18
CA TRP A 52 1.11 2.32 15.54
C TRP A 52 0.37 3.38 16.36
N SER A 53 0.56 3.32 17.68
CA SER A 53 0.09 4.33 18.63
C SER A 53 1.29 5.07 19.23
N ARG A 54 1.35 6.40 19.13
CA ARG A 54 2.40 7.31 19.69
C ARG A 54 3.83 7.09 19.18
N ASN A 55 4.36 5.86 19.18
CA ASN A 55 5.72 5.52 18.81
C ASN A 55 5.70 4.26 17.91
N SER A 56 6.22 4.39 16.68
CA SER A 56 6.23 3.31 15.70
C SER A 56 7.23 2.19 16.00
N ARG A 57 8.21 2.42 16.87
CA ARG A 57 9.16 1.38 17.30
C ARG A 57 8.54 0.50 18.38
N ASP A 58 7.99 1.13 19.42
CA ASP A 58 7.65 0.48 20.69
C ASP A 58 6.16 0.09 20.80
N TYR A 59 5.28 0.73 20.05
CA TYR A 59 3.82 0.58 20.18
C TYR A 59 3.16 0.28 18.82
N GLN A 60 3.66 -0.78 18.18
CA GLN A 60 3.10 -1.33 16.95
C GLN A 60 1.74 -1.95 17.23
N LEU A 61 0.72 -1.59 16.43
CA LEU A 61 -0.60 -2.22 16.47
C LEU A 61 -0.70 -3.33 15.44
N THR A 62 -0.06 -3.15 14.28
CA THR A 62 0.02 -4.16 13.23
C THR A 62 1.48 -4.48 12.90
N PRO A 63 1.79 -5.71 12.44
CA PRO A 63 3.17 -6.12 12.23
C PRO A 63 3.88 -5.32 11.14
N TRP A 64 5.15 -5.01 11.36
CA TRP A 64 6.04 -4.48 10.32
C TRP A 64 7.45 -5.04 10.47
N SER A 65 8.13 -5.20 9.34
CA SER A 65 9.53 -5.60 9.29
C SER A 65 10.31 -4.67 8.37
N ASN A 66 11.49 -4.21 8.81
CA ASN A 66 12.46 -3.52 7.96
C ASN A 66 13.22 -4.50 7.06
N ASP A 67 12.50 -5.29 6.27
CA ASP A 67 13.05 -6.28 5.34
C ASP A 67 13.46 -5.56 4.03
N PRO A 68 14.75 -5.56 3.64
CA PRO A 68 15.22 -4.84 2.46
C PRO A 68 14.78 -5.50 1.14
N VAL A 69 14.18 -6.69 1.20
CA VAL A 69 13.77 -7.47 0.02
C VAL A 69 12.24 -7.52 -0.10
N SER A 70 11.54 -7.69 1.01
CA SER A 70 10.10 -7.97 1.01
C SER A 70 9.29 -6.90 1.71
N ASN A 71 8.19 -6.48 1.09
CA ASN A 71 7.20 -5.60 1.68
C ASN A 71 5.92 -6.38 2.01
N ARG A 72 5.90 -7.10 3.14
CA ARG A 72 4.79 -7.96 3.55
C ARG A 72 3.67 -7.15 4.21
N PRO A 73 2.39 -7.31 3.82
CA PRO A 73 1.29 -6.63 4.50
C PRO A 73 1.02 -7.22 5.89
N GLY A 74 0.92 -6.37 6.92
CA GLY A 74 0.42 -6.75 8.25
C GLY A 74 -1.11 -6.71 8.37
N GLU A 75 -1.77 -6.04 7.42
CA GLU A 75 -3.22 -5.79 7.34
C GLU A 75 -3.70 -6.05 5.92
N GLY A 76 -4.97 -6.42 5.74
CA GLY A 76 -5.53 -6.65 4.42
C GLY A 76 -7.05 -6.61 4.36
N ILE A 77 -7.57 -6.22 3.20
CA ILE A 77 -8.99 -6.24 2.90
C ILE A 77 -9.23 -7.26 1.79
N TYR A 78 -10.12 -8.22 2.03
CA TYR A 78 -10.59 -9.16 1.04
C TYR A 78 -12.05 -8.92 0.76
N ILE A 79 -12.43 -8.96 -0.51
CA ILE A 79 -13.81 -8.93 -0.96
C ILE A 79 -14.07 -10.25 -1.68
N PHE A 80 -15.04 -11.01 -1.19
CA PHE A 80 -15.38 -12.33 -1.68
C PHE A 80 -16.75 -12.33 -2.33
N ASP A 81 -16.83 -12.81 -3.57
CA ASP A 81 -18.09 -13.04 -4.25
C ASP A 81 -18.58 -14.47 -3.97
N HIS A 82 -19.67 -14.57 -3.21
CA HIS A 82 -20.28 -15.84 -2.85
C HIS A 82 -20.89 -16.60 -4.03
N VAL A 83 -21.24 -15.93 -5.13
CA VAL A 83 -21.84 -16.59 -6.31
C VAL A 83 -20.77 -17.24 -7.17
N SER A 84 -19.71 -16.51 -7.50
CA SER A 84 -18.62 -17.06 -8.34
C SER A 84 -17.52 -17.77 -7.56
N GLY A 85 -17.47 -17.61 -6.23
CA GLY A 85 -16.42 -18.15 -5.36
C GLY A 85 -15.07 -17.44 -5.49
N LYS A 86 -15.02 -16.27 -6.15
CA LYS A 86 -13.80 -15.50 -6.39
C LYS A 86 -13.54 -14.49 -5.26
N ALA A 87 -12.28 -14.25 -4.96
CA ALA A 87 -11.84 -13.20 -4.03
C ALA A 87 -11.03 -12.13 -4.76
N PHE A 88 -11.14 -10.88 -4.33
CA PHE A 88 -10.25 -9.80 -4.73
C PHE A 88 -9.83 -8.97 -3.52
N SER A 89 -8.76 -8.19 -3.67
CA SER A 89 -8.34 -7.19 -2.70
C SER A 89 -8.10 -5.86 -3.42
N PRO A 90 -8.50 -4.72 -2.84
CA PRO A 90 -8.07 -3.42 -3.35
C PRO A 90 -6.57 -3.16 -3.09
N MET A 91 -5.94 -3.97 -2.24
CA MET A 91 -4.51 -3.91 -1.91
C MET A 91 -3.76 -4.98 -2.69
N ALA A 92 -2.98 -4.57 -3.69
CA ALA A 92 -2.18 -5.46 -4.52
C ALA A 92 -1.08 -6.22 -3.74
N ALA A 93 -0.73 -5.78 -2.53
CA ALA A 93 0.16 -6.48 -1.62
C ALA A 93 -0.48 -7.74 -0.98
N VAL A 94 -1.82 -7.79 -0.95
CA VAL A 94 -2.61 -8.84 -0.29
C VAL A 94 -3.03 -9.89 -1.32
N VAL A 95 -3.76 -9.47 -2.36
CA VAL A 95 -4.09 -10.29 -3.53
C VAL A 95 -3.82 -9.45 -4.77
N ARG A 96 -2.96 -9.95 -5.63
CA ARG A 96 -2.68 -9.33 -6.92
C ARG A 96 -3.32 -10.13 -8.03
N ASP A 97 -4.34 -9.55 -8.65
CA ASP A 97 -4.99 -10.12 -9.83
C ASP A 97 -4.57 -9.32 -11.06
N ALA A 98 -3.86 -9.97 -12.00
CA ALA A 98 -3.42 -9.32 -13.22
C ALA A 98 -4.56 -9.00 -14.20
N SER A 99 -5.74 -9.59 -13.99
CA SER A 99 -6.96 -9.27 -14.74
C SER A 99 -7.67 -8.01 -14.22
N MET A 100 -7.27 -7.51 -13.04
CA MET A 100 -7.78 -6.26 -12.48
C MET A 100 -6.76 -5.14 -12.72
N THR A 101 -7.14 -4.13 -13.50
CA THR A 101 -6.26 -3.01 -13.91
C THR A 101 -6.70 -1.69 -13.33
#